data_AF-A0A1I6W0C8-F1
#
_entry.id   AF-A0A1I6W0C8-F1
#
_cell.length_a   1.000
_cell.length_b   1.000
_cell.length_c   1.000
_cell.angle_alpha   90.00
_cell.angle_beta   90.00
_cell.angle_gamma   90.00
#
_symmetry.space_group_name_H-M   'P 1'
#
loop_
_entity.id
_entity.type
_entity.pdbx_description
1 polymer ?
#
loop_
_entity_poly.entity_id
_entity_poly.type
_entity_poly.pdbx_seq_one_letter_code
_entity_poly.pdbx_strand_id
1 'polypeptide(L)'
;MATDVNVQYFSHLNGLTLGNNWGDLIRLLDTCLVNGLPLTSITSATIDAQGDITLNLYAAHNCMLFQIIELSGFTPAELNGKYRIKGVPSVNQIILKAEHVGKSINTTGTAKLASLGYEIIFRDTNDVKRVYRAKNPTAQHPFIRVDETISDGVNSYSSAYAKSAMVGLIENMSHIDDYLDPNKLQLPLDTADPTSNWKITGTGTSVARGWSRWYWARNANAFTLSADSSAPATANRKFTLVGDKDAFYFLRQLQSSEGQKVLSGCGLYSESLLPDVIPNWFLMTTLTKNNAATGLNLVNLEGGNPLTTNVTASTFLAPEYSPTVKFINHTICRGIIQDYNTGWSNIFSGNSVGALEIPFTAPNTVLRGSLKHIYYAGNKLGYENTQPIISDKAMYIWDSTMVLSGIGGFYFYLGSLE
;
A
#
# COMPACT_ATOMS: atom_id res chain seq x y z
N MET A 1 12.40 -24.37 11.34
CA MET A 1 12.28 -22.97 11.82
C MET A 1 11.35 -22.27 10.82
N ALA A 2 10.32 -21.59 11.31
CA ALA A 2 9.19 -21.21 10.46
C ALA A 2 9.59 -20.09 9.48
N THR A 3 9.35 -20.29 8.19
CA THR A 3 9.51 -19.27 7.14
C THR A 3 8.83 -17.96 7.55
N ASP A 4 9.45 -16.81 7.28
CA ASP A 4 8.83 -15.52 7.53
C ASP A 4 7.46 -15.47 6.81
N VAL A 5 6.39 -15.12 7.52
CA VAL A 5 5.00 -15.00 7.04
C VAL A 5 4.34 -13.70 7.52
N ASN A 6 5.14 -12.66 7.75
CA ASN A 6 4.63 -11.37 8.21
C ASN A 6 4.27 -10.45 7.04
N VAL A 7 5.21 -10.27 6.10
CA VAL A 7 5.05 -9.37 4.97
C VAL A 7 4.33 -10.08 3.82
N GLN A 8 3.21 -9.54 3.39
CA GLN A 8 2.38 -10.07 2.30
C GLN A 8 2.28 -9.06 1.15
N TYR A 9 1.96 -9.54 -0.04
CA TYR A 9 1.55 -8.67 -1.12
C TYR A 9 0.38 -9.21 -1.95
N PHE A 10 -0.32 -8.30 -2.59
CA PHE A 10 -1.37 -8.51 -3.57
C PHE A 10 -1.06 -7.71 -4.83
N SER A 11 -1.50 -8.21 -5.98
CA SER A 11 -1.36 -7.52 -7.26
C SER A 11 -2.63 -7.69 -8.09
N HIS A 12 -2.84 -6.80 -9.05
CA HIS A 12 -3.84 -6.99 -10.10
C HIS A 12 -3.71 -8.35 -10.81
N LEU A 13 -2.51 -8.95 -10.82
CA LEU A 13 -2.26 -10.29 -11.36
C LEU A 13 -3.00 -11.40 -10.59
N ASN A 14 -3.43 -11.15 -9.35
CA ASN A 14 -4.25 -12.09 -8.58
C ASN A 14 -5.73 -12.12 -9.02
N GLY A 15 -6.10 -11.41 -10.09
CA GLY A 15 -7.50 -11.30 -10.55
C GLY A 15 -8.32 -10.24 -9.80
N LEU A 16 -7.68 -9.45 -8.96
CA LEU A 16 -8.30 -8.30 -8.28
C LEU A 16 -8.44 -7.11 -9.23
N THR A 17 -9.51 -6.35 -9.08
CA THR A 17 -9.82 -5.20 -9.93
C THR A 17 -9.74 -3.89 -9.15
N LEU A 18 -9.28 -2.84 -9.84
CA LEU A 18 -9.34 -1.46 -9.38
C LEU A 18 -9.86 -0.62 -10.56
N GLY A 19 -11.16 -0.37 -10.56
CA GLY A 19 -11.86 0.26 -11.68
C GLY A 19 -11.95 1.78 -11.57
N ASN A 20 -12.87 2.35 -12.36
CA ASN A 20 -13.20 3.78 -12.38
C ASN A 20 -14.52 4.07 -11.63
N ASN A 21 -14.77 3.40 -10.50
CA ASN A 21 -15.96 3.65 -9.68
C ASN A 21 -15.57 4.14 -8.28
N TRP A 22 -16.51 4.84 -7.64
CA TRP A 22 -16.42 5.17 -6.22
C TRP A 22 -16.73 3.92 -5.39
N GLY A 23 -15.95 3.73 -4.33
CA GLY A 23 -15.91 2.55 -3.46
C GLY A 23 -14.96 1.45 -3.95
N ASP A 24 -14.38 1.54 -5.15
CA ASP A 24 -13.47 0.51 -5.66
C ASP A 24 -12.19 0.42 -4.82
N LEU A 25 -11.67 1.57 -4.35
CA LEU A 25 -10.45 1.58 -3.54
C LEU A 25 -10.69 0.92 -2.18
N ILE A 26 -11.73 1.31 -1.43
CA ILE A 26 -12.01 0.70 -0.13
C ILE A 26 -12.35 -0.80 -0.25
N ARG A 27 -13.02 -1.25 -1.31
CA ARG A 27 -13.29 -2.70 -1.49
C ARG A 27 -12.02 -3.48 -1.78
N LEU A 28 -11.10 -2.91 -2.55
CA LEU A 28 -9.77 -3.49 -2.74
C LEU A 28 -9.02 -3.57 -1.40
N LEU A 29 -9.02 -2.50 -0.61
CA LEU A 29 -8.39 -2.47 0.71
C LEU A 29 -9.07 -3.44 1.70
N ASP A 30 -10.39 -3.59 1.69
CA ASP A 30 -11.12 -4.57 2.50
C ASP A 30 -10.63 -5.99 2.19
N THR A 31 -10.45 -6.33 0.92
CA THR A 31 -9.90 -7.64 0.50
C THR A 31 -8.44 -7.80 0.92
N CYS A 32 -7.56 -6.84 0.62
CA CYS A 32 -6.12 -7.00 0.87
C CYS A 32 -5.74 -6.86 2.35
N LEU A 33 -6.30 -5.87 3.05
CA LEU A 33 -5.92 -5.55 4.43
C LEU A 33 -6.63 -6.45 5.44
N VAL A 34 -7.89 -6.84 5.20
CA VAL A 34 -8.73 -7.48 6.21
C VAL A 34 -9.06 -8.93 5.89
N ASN A 35 -9.72 -9.18 4.76
CA ASN A 35 -10.38 -10.46 4.49
C ASN A 35 -9.41 -11.54 3.96
N GLY A 36 -8.47 -11.12 3.10
CA GLY A 36 -7.71 -12.01 2.23
C GLY A 36 -8.48 -12.32 0.95
N LEU A 37 -7.82 -12.98 -0.01
CA LEU A 37 -8.44 -13.40 -1.27
C LEU A 37 -8.67 -14.91 -1.26
N PRO A 38 -9.93 -15.39 -1.18
CA PRO A 38 -10.24 -16.81 -1.26
C PRO A 38 -9.72 -17.44 -2.54
N LEU A 39 -9.16 -18.65 -2.45
CA LEU A 39 -8.81 -19.44 -3.62
C LEU A 39 -9.99 -20.30 -4.08
N THR A 40 -9.88 -20.81 -5.30
CA THR A 40 -10.78 -21.86 -5.81
C THR A 40 -10.71 -23.10 -4.93
N SER A 41 -11.71 -23.98 -4.99
CA SER A 41 -11.73 -25.20 -4.16
C SER A 41 -10.49 -26.07 -4.36
N ILE A 42 -10.03 -26.67 -3.27
CA ILE A 42 -8.90 -27.62 -3.25
C ILE A 42 -9.45 -28.98 -3.65
N THR A 43 -8.90 -29.58 -4.71
CA THR A 43 -9.30 -30.91 -5.19
C THR A 43 -8.50 -32.02 -4.51
N SER A 44 -7.24 -31.75 -4.16
CA SER A 44 -6.40 -32.62 -3.35
C SER A 44 -5.25 -31.83 -2.73
N ALA A 45 -4.70 -32.36 -1.63
CA ALA A 45 -3.51 -31.83 -0.99
C ALA A 45 -2.60 -32.98 -0.56
N THR A 46 -1.29 -32.80 -0.70
CA THR A 46 -0.28 -33.79 -0.32
C THR A 46 0.87 -33.13 0.43
N ILE A 47 1.64 -33.93 1.16
CA ILE A 47 2.87 -33.50 1.84
C ILE A 47 4.03 -34.26 1.19
N ASP A 48 5.07 -33.54 0.76
CA ASP A 48 6.25 -34.14 0.14
C ASP A 48 7.27 -34.64 1.18
N ALA A 49 8.36 -35.24 0.70
CA ALA A 49 9.41 -35.78 1.56
C ALA A 49 10.14 -34.70 2.39
N GLN A 50 10.06 -33.44 1.96
CA GLN A 50 10.62 -32.26 2.65
C GLN A 50 9.63 -31.66 3.64
N GLY A 51 8.40 -32.18 3.71
CA GLY A 51 7.36 -31.71 4.61
C GLY A 51 6.59 -30.50 4.07
N ASP A 52 6.74 -30.17 2.79
CA ASP A 52 6.07 -29.06 2.14
C ASP A 52 4.69 -29.50 1.61
N ILE A 53 3.72 -28.58 1.64
CA ILE A 53 2.33 -28.88 1.27
C ILE A 53 2.12 -28.54 -0.20
N THR A 54 1.69 -29.52 -1.01
CA THR A 54 1.23 -29.28 -2.38
C THR A 54 -0.29 -29.23 -2.40
N LEU A 55 -0.86 -28.16 -2.97
CA LEU A 55 -2.30 -28.00 -3.17
C LEU A 55 -2.63 -28.07 -4.65
N ASN A 56 -3.59 -28.92 -5.00
CA ASN A 56 -4.21 -28.94 -6.32
C ASN A 56 -5.57 -28.26 -6.24
N LEU A 57 -5.84 -27.38 -7.19
CA LEU A 57 -6.97 -26.46 -7.19
C LEU A 57 -7.87 -26.72 -8.40
N TYR A 58 -9.18 -26.53 -8.22
CA TYR A 58 -10.17 -26.82 -9.24
C TYR A 58 -10.02 -25.94 -10.49
N ALA A 59 -9.62 -24.68 -10.32
CA ALA A 59 -9.41 -23.73 -11.41
C ALA A 59 -8.14 -22.89 -11.18
N ALA A 60 -7.85 -21.98 -12.12
CA ALA A 60 -6.66 -21.14 -12.07
C ALA A 60 -6.62 -20.29 -10.79
N HIS A 61 -5.51 -20.36 -10.04
CA HIS A 61 -5.41 -19.69 -8.74
C HIS A 61 -4.84 -18.27 -8.79
N ASN A 62 -4.14 -17.89 -9.86
CA ASN A 62 -3.53 -16.57 -10.07
C ASN A 62 -2.56 -16.07 -8.96
N CYS A 63 -2.23 -16.92 -7.97
CA CYS A 63 -1.16 -16.69 -7.01
C CYS A 63 0.23 -16.61 -7.67
N MET A 64 1.15 -15.95 -6.98
CA MET A 64 2.54 -15.74 -7.35
C MET A 64 3.47 -16.28 -6.26
N LEU A 65 4.75 -16.49 -6.59
CA LEU A 65 5.77 -16.91 -5.62
C LEU A 65 5.86 -15.92 -4.45
N PHE A 66 6.19 -16.42 -3.27
CA PHE A 66 6.37 -15.63 -2.03
C PHE A 66 5.12 -14.95 -1.46
N GLN A 67 3.95 -15.12 -2.07
CA GLN A 67 2.71 -14.79 -1.38
C GLN A 67 2.45 -15.76 -0.23
N ILE A 68 1.64 -15.34 0.74
CA ILE A 68 1.26 -16.17 1.90
C ILE A 68 -0.14 -16.74 1.69
N ILE A 69 -0.28 -18.05 1.86
CA ILE A 69 -1.56 -18.76 1.92
C ILE A 69 -1.92 -19.06 3.37
N GLU A 70 -3.17 -18.81 3.73
CA GLU A 70 -3.78 -19.21 5.00
C GLU A 70 -4.68 -20.42 4.77
N LEU A 71 -4.39 -21.52 5.47
CA LEU A 71 -5.15 -22.77 5.45
C LEU A 71 -6.06 -22.87 6.67
N SER A 72 -7.30 -23.31 6.45
CA SER A 72 -8.30 -23.54 7.49
C SER A 72 -9.14 -24.78 7.20
N GLY A 73 -9.54 -25.52 8.23
CA GLY A 73 -10.36 -26.73 8.10
C GLY A 73 -9.60 -28.00 7.67
N PHE A 74 -8.27 -28.00 7.75
CA PHE A 74 -7.45 -29.20 7.50
C PHE A 74 -7.37 -30.10 8.73
N THR A 75 -7.25 -31.41 8.48
CA THR A 75 -6.97 -32.44 9.50
C THR A 75 -5.68 -33.19 9.12
N PRO A 76 -4.69 -33.29 10.02
CA PRO A 76 -4.67 -32.81 11.42
C PRO A 76 -4.67 -31.28 11.56
N ALA A 77 -5.16 -30.79 12.71
CA ALA A 77 -5.39 -29.36 12.93
C ALA A 77 -4.11 -28.50 12.87
N GLU A 78 -2.95 -29.10 13.11
CA GLU A 78 -1.62 -28.49 13.00
C GLU A 78 -1.26 -28.02 11.58
N LEU A 79 -1.98 -28.50 10.55
CA LEU A 79 -1.80 -28.03 9.17
C LEU A 79 -2.46 -26.67 8.92
N ASN A 80 -3.38 -26.22 9.79
CA ASN A 80 -3.99 -24.91 9.66
C ASN A 80 -3.00 -23.82 10.05
N GLY A 81 -3.00 -22.70 9.32
CA GLY A 81 -2.04 -21.62 9.54
C GLY A 81 -1.59 -20.96 8.25
N LYS A 82 -0.56 -20.11 8.36
CA LYS A 82 -0.01 -19.34 7.25
C LYS A 82 1.26 -19.98 6.71
N TYR A 83 1.36 -20.08 5.40
CA TYR A 83 2.50 -20.67 4.70
C TYR A 83 2.88 -19.84 3.48
N ARG A 84 4.18 -19.72 3.23
CA ARG A 84 4.73 -19.01 2.08
C ARG A 84 4.67 -19.90 0.82
N ILE A 85 4.26 -19.37 -0.32
CA ILE A 85 4.34 -20.08 -1.60
C ILE A 85 5.81 -20.19 -2.01
N LYS A 86 6.32 -21.43 -2.07
CA LYS A 86 7.68 -21.74 -2.57
C LYS A 86 7.70 -22.07 -4.06
N GLY A 87 6.56 -22.49 -4.62
CA GLY A 87 6.47 -22.96 -5.99
C GLY A 87 5.08 -22.77 -6.59
N VAL A 88 5.04 -22.46 -7.89
CA VAL A 88 3.81 -22.41 -8.71
C VAL A 88 4.05 -23.29 -9.96
N PRO A 89 3.95 -24.62 -9.86
CA PRO A 89 4.30 -25.51 -10.97
C PRO A 89 3.32 -25.43 -12.15
N SER A 90 2.06 -25.07 -11.90
CA SER A 90 1.04 -24.88 -12.93
C SER A 90 -0.03 -23.91 -12.46
N VAL A 91 -0.93 -23.50 -13.36
CA VAL A 91 -2.05 -22.61 -13.03
C VAL A 91 -3.04 -23.18 -12.00
N ASN A 92 -3.04 -24.49 -11.77
CA ASN A 92 -3.92 -25.20 -10.84
C ASN A 92 -3.17 -25.81 -9.66
N GLN A 93 -1.87 -25.53 -9.48
CA GLN A 93 -1.07 -26.16 -8.45
C GLN A 93 -0.13 -25.15 -7.79
N ILE A 94 -0.09 -25.17 -6.47
CA ILE A 94 0.86 -24.39 -5.67
C ILE A 94 1.55 -25.29 -4.65
N ILE A 95 2.79 -24.94 -4.32
CA ILE A 95 3.57 -25.59 -3.26
C ILE A 95 3.85 -24.56 -2.17
N LEU A 96 3.52 -24.93 -0.94
CA LEU A 96 3.68 -24.12 0.26
C LEU A 96 4.87 -24.63 1.05
N LYS A 97 5.77 -23.73 1.46
CA LYS A 97 6.86 -24.07 2.38
C LYS A 97 6.28 -24.38 3.76
N ALA A 98 6.55 -25.58 4.26
CA ALA A 98 6.15 -26.08 5.57
C ALA A 98 7.24 -27.03 6.13
N GLU A 99 6.98 -27.64 7.29
CA GLU A 99 7.89 -28.58 7.98
C GLU A 99 7.13 -29.80 8.52
N HIS A 100 6.27 -30.40 7.70
CA HIS A 100 5.36 -31.49 8.12
C HIS A 100 5.84 -32.88 7.68
N VAL A 101 7.15 -33.15 7.71
CA VAL A 101 7.74 -34.43 7.26
C VAL A 101 7.06 -35.63 7.92
N GLY A 102 6.66 -36.61 7.12
CA GLY A 102 6.03 -37.85 7.60
C GLY A 102 4.56 -37.72 8.02
N LYS A 103 3.94 -36.55 7.83
CA LYS A 103 2.51 -36.32 8.11
C LYS A 103 1.66 -36.63 6.88
N SER A 104 0.38 -36.89 7.12
CA SER A 104 -0.64 -37.13 6.09
C SER A 104 -1.82 -36.17 6.26
N ILE A 105 -2.45 -35.81 5.15
CA ILE A 105 -3.67 -34.99 5.15
C ILE A 105 -4.88 -35.91 5.10
N ASN A 106 -5.67 -35.94 6.18
CA ASN A 106 -6.89 -36.75 6.29
C ASN A 106 -8.13 -36.02 5.77
N THR A 107 -8.12 -34.68 5.84
CA THR A 107 -9.22 -33.84 5.38
C THR A 107 -8.66 -32.56 4.80
N THR A 108 -9.08 -32.22 3.58
CA THR A 108 -8.75 -30.96 2.92
C THR A 108 -9.69 -29.87 3.38
N GLY A 109 -9.15 -28.70 3.68
CA GLY A 109 -9.91 -27.51 4.05
C GLY A 109 -10.03 -26.50 2.91
N THR A 110 -10.05 -25.22 3.28
CA THR A 110 -10.03 -24.08 2.37
C THR A 110 -8.70 -23.34 2.43
N ALA A 111 -8.39 -22.61 1.36
CA ALA A 111 -7.21 -21.77 1.25
C ALA A 111 -7.60 -20.37 0.78
N LYS A 112 -6.86 -19.37 1.27
CA LYS A 112 -6.93 -17.99 0.80
C LYS A 112 -5.54 -17.36 0.81
N LEU A 113 -5.30 -16.36 -0.03
CA LEU A 113 -4.18 -15.45 0.22
C LEU A 113 -4.45 -14.72 1.54
N ALA A 114 -3.49 -14.81 2.47
CA ALA A 114 -3.60 -14.18 3.78
C ALA A 114 -3.70 -12.65 3.63
N SER A 115 -4.48 -11.98 4.47
CA SER A 115 -4.52 -10.51 4.51
C SER A 115 -3.31 -9.91 5.22
N LEU A 116 -3.11 -8.60 5.08
CA LEU A 116 -2.03 -7.87 5.76
C LEU A 116 -2.24 -7.74 7.28
N GLY A 117 -3.40 -8.12 7.81
CA GLY A 117 -3.63 -8.18 9.26
C GLY A 117 -4.26 -6.92 9.86
N TYR A 118 -5.15 -6.26 9.13
CA TYR A 118 -5.97 -5.15 9.63
C TYR A 118 -7.40 -5.60 9.88
N GLU A 119 -8.15 -4.75 10.57
CA GLU A 119 -9.59 -4.84 10.75
C GLU A 119 -10.25 -3.52 10.35
N ILE A 120 -11.54 -3.59 10.01
CA ILE A 120 -12.36 -2.41 9.75
C ILE A 120 -13.03 -2.04 11.07
N ILE A 121 -12.68 -0.86 11.58
CA ILE A 121 -13.24 -0.32 12.82
C ILE A 121 -14.57 0.38 12.53
N PHE A 122 -14.61 1.19 11.47
CA PHE A 122 -15.80 1.94 11.10
C PHE A 122 -16.10 1.82 9.60
N ARG A 123 -17.39 1.82 9.29
CA ARG A 123 -17.97 1.89 7.95
C ARG A 123 -19.07 2.93 7.97
N ASP A 124 -19.18 3.72 6.91
CA ASP A 124 -20.34 4.56 6.72
C ASP A 124 -21.48 3.79 6.06
N THR A 125 -22.69 4.36 6.12
CA THR A 125 -23.90 3.77 5.53
C THR A 125 -23.92 3.84 4.01
N ASN A 126 -23.21 4.80 3.41
CA ASN A 126 -23.17 4.98 1.95
C ASN A 126 -22.09 4.14 1.27
N ASP A 127 -21.35 3.33 2.04
CA ASP A 127 -20.30 2.43 1.55
C ASP A 127 -19.22 3.14 0.72
N VAL A 128 -18.76 4.30 1.20
CA VAL A 128 -17.69 5.12 0.59
C VAL A 128 -16.64 5.58 1.59
N LYS A 129 -16.76 5.18 2.86
CA LYS A 129 -15.77 5.47 3.92
C LYS A 129 -15.40 4.21 4.67
N ARG A 130 -14.12 4.11 5.01
CA ARG A 130 -13.57 3.09 5.88
C ARG A 130 -12.58 3.68 6.86
N VAL A 131 -12.56 3.10 8.05
CA VAL A 131 -11.46 3.28 9.01
C VAL A 131 -10.87 1.91 9.28
N TYR A 132 -9.59 1.74 8.94
CA TYR A 132 -8.83 0.54 9.19
C TYR A 132 -7.92 0.73 10.42
N ARG A 133 -7.63 -0.38 11.12
CA ARG A 133 -6.55 -0.42 12.12
C ARG A 133 -5.90 -1.79 12.10
N ALA A 134 -4.62 -1.87 12.48
CA ALA A 134 -3.95 -3.15 12.65
C ALA A 134 -4.68 -4.03 13.66
N LYS A 135 -4.82 -5.33 13.38
CA LYS A 135 -5.32 -6.30 14.36
C LYS A 135 -4.36 -6.40 15.54
N ASN A 136 -4.88 -6.44 16.76
CA ASN A 136 -4.10 -6.40 18.00
C ASN A 136 -3.09 -5.23 18.00
N PRO A 137 -3.57 -3.97 17.87
CA PRO A 137 -2.71 -2.82 17.68
C PRO A 137 -1.91 -2.52 18.95
N THR A 138 -0.67 -2.04 18.76
CA THR A 138 0.03 -1.30 19.83
C THR A 138 -0.51 0.13 19.93
N ALA A 139 -0.15 0.85 20.99
CA ALA A 139 -0.48 2.27 21.14
C ALA A 139 0.00 3.14 19.98
N GLN A 140 1.05 2.70 19.26
CA GLN A 140 1.60 3.42 18.11
C GLN A 140 0.75 3.25 16.85
N HIS A 141 -0.10 2.22 16.73
CA HIS A 141 -0.79 1.98 15.46
C HIS A 141 -1.92 3.01 15.23
N PRO A 142 -1.88 3.77 14.12
CA PRO A 142 -2.90 4.75 13.80
C PRO A 142 -4.19 4.08 13.34
N PHE A 143 -5.28 4.84 13.40
CA PHE A 143 -6.46 4.57 12.59
C PHE A 143 -6.24 5.19 11.20
N ILE A 144 -6.48 4.41 10.15
CA ILE A 144 -6.30 4.82 8.75
C ILE A 144 -7.67 5.10 8.17
N ARG A 145 -8.01 6.37 7.97
CA ARG A 145 -9.30 6.79 7.41
C ARG A 145 -9.14 7.01 5.91
N VAL A 146 -10.00 6.34 5.14
CA VAL A 146 -10.10 6.46 3.67
C VAL A 146 -11.51 6.89 3.32
N ASP A 147 -11.64 8.04 2.66
CA ASP A 147 -12.92 8.68 2.36
C ASP A 147 -13.06 9.00 0.88
N GLU A 148 -13.97 8.28 0.23
CA GLU A 148 -14.31 8.39 -1.18
C GLU A 148 -15.54 9.29 -1.43
N THR A 149 -16.04 9.98 -0.40
CA THR A 149 -17.25 10.82 -0.49
C THR A 149 -17.07 11.97 -1.49
N ILE A 150 -18.08 12.19 -2.32
CA ILE A 150 -18.09 13.23 -3.35
C ILE A 150 -19.05 14.39 -3.06
N SER A 151 -19.88 14.30 -2.02
CA SER A 151 -20.83 15.35 -1.65
C SER A 151 -21.00 15.42 -0.15
N ASP A 152 -21.09 16.64 0.39
CA ASP A 152 -21.49 16.91 1.78
C ASP A 152 -22.96 17.38 1.88
N GLY A 153 -23.71 17.31 0.77
CA GLY A 153 -25.08 17.80 0.65
C GLY A 153 -25.20 19.24 0.11
N VAL A 154 -24.12 20.03 0.16
CA VAL A 154 -24.07 21.42 -0.35
C VAL A 154 -23.04 21.54 -1.47
N ASN A 155 -21.82 21.11 -1.20
CA ASN A 155 -20.69 21.04 -2.11
C ASN A 155 -20.67 19.67 -2.79
N SER A 156 -20.28 19.62 -4.06
CA SER A 156 -20.34 18.38 -4.82
C SER A 156 -19.26 18.28 -5.89
N TYR A 157 -18.63 17.12 -5.92
CA TYR A 157 -17.65 16.70 -6.89
C TYR A 157 -18.31 15.74 -7.88
N SER A 158 -18.13 15.99 -9.17
CA SER A 158 -18.77 15.18 -10.20
C SER A 158 -18.27 13.74 -10.14
N SER A 159 -19.20 12.78 -10.24
CA SER A 159 -18.84 11.36 -10.34
C SER A 159 -18.08 11.03 -11.63
N ALA A 160 -18.09 11.90 -12.65
CA ALA A 160 -17.36 11.72 -13.90
C ALA A 160 -15.87 12.13 -13.83
N TYR A 161 -15.47 12.86 -12.79
CA TYR A 161 -14.11 13.38 -12.62
C TYR A 161 -13.12 12.29 -12.16
N ALA A 162 -11.85 12.66 -12.03
CA ALA A 162 -10.79 11.81 -11.47
C ALA A 162 -11.20 11.21 -10.13
N LYS A 163 -10.77 9.97 -9.89
CA LYS A 163 -11.10 9.19 -8.70
C LYS A 163 -9.97 9.25 -7.69
N SER A 164 -10.28 9.75 -6.50
CA SER A 164 -9.33 9.89 -5.40
C SER A 164 -10.01 9.83 -4.04
N ALA A 165 -9.34 9.25 -3.05
CA ALA A 165 -9.81 9.25 -1.68
C ALA A 165 -9.09 10.35 -0.91
N MET A 166 -9.79 11.02 0.00
CA MET A 166 -9.16 11.77 1.06
C MET A 166 -8.64 10.75 2.08
N VAL A 167 -7.35 10.79 2.37
CA VAL A 167 -6.71 9.79 3.25
C VAL A 167 -5.97 10.49 4.37
N GLY A 168 -6.03 9.92 5.57
CA GLY A 168 -5.34 10.44 6.74
C GLY A 168 -5.24 9.42 7.86
N LEU A 169 -4.33 9.70 8.78
CA LEU A 169 -4.13 8.93 10.01
C LEU A 169 -4.69 9.71 11.18
N ILE A 170 -5.34 9.02 12.12
CA ILE A 170 -5.99 9.63 13.28
C ILE A 170 -5.67 8.81 14.53
N GLU A 171 -5.41 9.48 15.65
CA GLU A 171 -5.28 8.78 16.93
C GLU A 171 -6.63 8.43 17.57
N ASN A 172 -6.67 7.32 18.31
CA ASN A 172 -7.70 7.05 19.32
C ASN A 172 -9.15 7.37 18.90
N MET A 173 -9.64 6.74 17.82
CA MET A 173 -11.00 6.94 17.32
C MET A 173 -12.02 6.05 18.05
N SER A 174 -13.16 6.64 18.37
CA SER A 174 -14.39 6.08 18.91
C SER A 174 -15.59 6.27 17.96
N HIS A 175 -15.49 7.22 17.03
CA HIS A 175 -16.46 7.45 15.97
C HIS A 175 -15.75 7.82 14.65
N ILE A 176 -16.38 7.56 13.49
CA ILE A 176 -15.77 7.79 12.15
C ILE A 176 -15.44 9.27 11.86
N ASP A 177 -16.10 10.17 12.58
CA ASP A 177 -15.94 11.63 12.47
C ASP A 177 -15.08 12.24 13.59
N ASP A 178 -14.33 11.45 14.35
CA ASP A 178 -13.42 11.96 15.39
C ASP A 178 -12.28 12.85 14.86
N TYR A 179 -12.13 12.98 13.53
CA TYR A 179 -11.30 14.03 12.93
C TYR A 179 -11.78 15.45 13.24
N LEU A 180 -13.01 15.62 13.73
CA LEU A 180 -13.56 16.91 14.16
C LEU A 180 -13.03 17.33 15.54
N ASP A 181 -12.54 16.40 16.36
CA ASP A 181 -12.00 16.70 17.69
C ASP A 181 -10.57 17.25 17.56
N PRO A 182 -10.32 18.52 17.93
CA PRO A 182 -9.00 19.13 17.82
C PRO A 182 -7.96 18.50 18.78
N ASN A 183 -8.40 17.69 19.74
CA ASN A 183 -7.53 16.95 20.67
C ASN A 183 -7.12 15.57 20.13
N LYS A 184 -7.42 15.26 18.87
CA LYS A 184 -6.94 14.06 18.18
C LYS A 184 -5.86 14.44 17.19
N LEU A 185 -4.66 13.92 17.38
CA LEU A 185 -3.57 14.05 16.42
C LEU A 185 -3.98 13.41 15.10
N GLN A 186 -3.73 14.15 14.02
CA GLN A 186 -4.02 13.72 12.66
C GLN A 186 -2.76 13.84 11.79
N LEU A 187 -2.72 13.08 10.70
CA LEU A 187 -1.73 13.23 9.65
C LEU A 187 -2.46 13.14 8.29
N PRO A 188 -2.47 14.21 7.47
CA PRO A 188 -1.96 15.56 7.74
C PRO A 188 -2.76 16.30 8.84
N LEU A 189 -2.11 17.23 9.53
CA LEU A 189 -2.75 18.19 10.44
C LEU A 189 -2.50 19.63 9.96
N ASP A 190 -3.57 20.44 10.00
CA ASP A 190 -3.55 21.91 9.98
C ASP A 190 -4.13 22.40 11.30
N THR A 191 -3.32 22.98 12.19
CA THR A 191 -3.76 23.44 13.51
C THR A 191 -4.71 24.63 13.43
N ALA A 192 -4.77 25.34 12.29
CA ALA A 192 -5.75 26.42 12.08
C ALA A 192 -7.11 25.89 11.58
N ASP A 193 -7.11 24.73 10.91
CA ASP A 193 -8.33 24.05 10.47
C ASP A 193 -8.13 22.51 10.45
N PRO A 194 -8.33 21.83 11.60
CA PRO A 194 -8.11 20.38 11.72
C PRO A 194 -8.97 19.54 10.76
N THR A 195 -10.05 20.13 10.25
CA THR A 195 -11.01 19.46 9.37
C THR A 195 -10.67 19.63 7.88
N SER A 196 -9.63 20.40 7.55
CA SER A 196 -9.27 20.79 6.17
C SER A 196 -9.08 19.60 5.21
N ASN A 197 -8.54 18.46 5.67
CA ASN A 197 -8.38 17.27 4.84
C ASN A 197 -9.71 16.61 4.43
N TRP A 198 -10.78 16.88 5.18
CA TRP A 198 -12.03 16.13 5.10
C TRP A 198 -13.18 16.96 4.52
N LYS A 199 -12.88 18.18 4.08
CA LYS A 199 -13.85 19.11 3.50
C LYS A 199 -13.98 18.96 1.99
N ILE A 200 -15.21 19.15 1.51
CA ILE A 200 -15.53 19.41 0.11
C ILE A 200 -15.97 20.86 0.04
N THR A 201 -15.43 21.63 -0.91
CA THR A 201 -15.75 23.06 -1.05
C THR A 201 -16.01 23.37 -2.52
N GLY A 202 -17.05 24.15 -2.81
CA GLY A 202 -17.45 24.49 -4.18
C GLY A 202 -18.24 23.40 -4.90
N THR A 203 -18.61 23.69 -6.15
CA THR A 203 -19.39 22.81 -7.03
C THR A 203 -18.89 22.92 -8.46
N GLY A 204 -19.33 22.02 -9.34
CA GLY A 204 -18.92 22.04 -10.75
C GLY A 204 -17.42 21.89 -10.89
N THR A 205 -16.76 22.74 -11.69
CA THR A 205 -15.32 22.68 -11.91
C THR A 205 -14.51 23.43 -10.84
N SER A 206 -15.13 24.29 -10.02
CA SER A 206 -14.46 25.00 -8.92
C SER A 206 -14.39 24.18 -7.63
N VAL A 207 -14.97 22.97 -7.61
CA VAL A 207 -14.95 22.08 -6.45
C VAL A 207 -13.53 21.65 -6.07
N ALA A 208 -13.21 21.63 -4.79
CA ALA A 208 -12.01 21.02 -4.22
C ALA A 208 -12.38 20.01 -3.11
N ARG A 209 -11.61 18.93 -2.99
CA ARG A 209 -11.84 17.83 -2.03
C ARG A 209 -10.58 17.54 -1.23
N GLY A 210 -10.57 17.86 0.07
CA GLY A 210 -9.44 17.60 0.95
C GLY A 210 -8.09 18.05 0.37
N TRP A 211 -7.01 17.64 1.02
CA TRP A 211 -5.65 17.93 0.54
C TRP A 211 -4.70 16.74 0.47
N SER A 212 -4.92 15.68 1.25
CA SER A 212 -4.16 14.43 1.13
C SER A 212 -4.96 13.45 0.28
N ARG A 213 -4.49 13.19 -0.93
CA ARG A 213 -5.23 12.43 -1.94
C ARG A 213 -4.49 11.18 -2.38
N TRP A 214 -5.20 10.06 -2.33
CA TRP A 214 -4.85 8.84 -3.05
C TRP A 214 -5.65 8.75 -4.36
N TYR A 215 -5.08 9.20 -5.47
CA TYR A 215 -5.63 9.06 -6.83
C TYR A 215 -5.50 7.65 -7.42
N TRP A 216 -6.58 6.97 -7.81
CA TRP A 216 -6.48 5.70 -8.55
C TRP A 216 -6.96 5.75 -9.98
N ALA A 217 -7.72 6.76 -10.40
CA ALA A 217 -8.09 6.92 -11.80
C ALA A 217 -8.04 8.38 -12.22
N ARG A 218 -7.14 8.70 -13.17
CA ARG A 218 -7.04 10.01 -13.82
C ARG A 218 -7.12 9.83 -15.34
N ASN A 219 -7.32 10.94 -16.05
CA ASN A 219 -7.28 10.97 -17.51
C ASN A 219 -5.85 10.85 -18.07
N ALA A 220 -4.84 11.17 -17.26
CA ALA A 220 -3.42 11.08 -17.64
C ALA A 220 -2.58 10.44 -16.53
N ASN A 221 -1.34 10.07 -16.85
CA ASN A 221 -0.34 9.65 -15.86
C ASN A 221 0.06 10.79 -14.92
N ALA A 222 1.05 10.53 -14.06
CA ALA A 222 1.50 11.49 -13.08
C ALA A 222 2.33 12.63 -13.67
N PHE A 223 2.98 12.46 -14.82
CA PHE A 223 3.82 13.49 -15.46
C PHE A 223 3.04 14.42 -16.40
N THR A 224 2.00 13.91 -17.04
CA THR A 224 1.20 14.68 -18.00
C THR A 224 0.21 15.57 -17.26
N LEU A 225 0.22 16.86 -17.61
CA LEU A 225 -0.70 17.85 -17.06
C LEU A 225 -2.15 17.45 -17.38
N SER A 226 -2.97 17.28 -16.35
CA SER A 226 -4.39 16.96 -16.52
C SER A 226 -5.21 17.49 -15.36
N ALA A 227 -6.39 18.03 -15.66
CA ALA A 227 -7.32 18.50 -14.65
C ALA A 227 -8.09 17.32 -14.05
N ASP A 228 -8.46 17.42 -12.78
CA ASP A 228 -9.28 16.40 -12.14
C ASP A 228 -10.69 16.34 -12.79
N SER A 229 -11.15 17.44 -13.40
CA SER A 229 -12.39 17.47 -14.18
C SER A 229 -12.36 16.66 -15.48
N SER A 230 -11.18 16.21 -15.93
CA SER A 230 -11.02 15.38 -17.12
C SER A 230 -11.37 13.93 -16.82
N ALA A 231 -12.31 13.37 -17.58
CA ALA A 231 -12.83 12.02 -17.35
C ALA A 231 -11.75 10.93 -17.52
N PRO A 232 -11.53 10.06 -16.52
CA PRO A 232 -10.66 8.90 -16.68
C PRO A 232 -11.24 7.85 -17.63
N ALA A 233 -10.38 7.07 -18.27
CA ALA A 233 -10.82 5.91 -19.07
C ALA A 233 -11.47 4.82 -18.19
N THR A 234 -12.59 4.25 -18.66
CA THR A 234 -13.31 3.13 -18.03
C THR A 234 -12.56 1.82 -18.25
N ALA A 235 -11.59 1.54 -17.38
CA ALA A 235 -10.78 0.33 -17.42
C ALA A 235 -10.21 0.02 -16.02
N ASN A 236 -9.78 -1.22 -15.82
CA ASN A 236 -9.05 -1.59 -14.61
C ASN A 236 -7.64 -0.99 -14.62
N ARG A 237 -7.11 -0.73 -13.43
CA ARG A 237 -5.74 -0.23 -13.22
C ARG A 237 -4.86 -1.33 -12.66
N LYS A 238 -3.63 -1.43 -13.16
CA LYS A 238 -2.66 -2.31 -12.54
C LYS A 238 -2.25 -1.72 -11.20
N PHE A 239 -2.11 -2.58 -10.20
CA PHE A 239 -1.67 -2.18 -8.87
C PHE A 239 -0.87 -3.29 -8.19
N THR A 240 -0.21 -2.92 -7.10
CA THR A 240 0.38 -3.83 -6.11
C THR A 240 0.23 -3.20 -4.73
N LEU A 241 -0.17 -4.00 -3.77
CA LEU A 241 -0.25 -3.63 -2.37
C LEU A 241 0.63 -4.58 -1.57
N VAL A 242 1.56 -4.06 -0.79
CA VAL A 242 2.57 -4.85 -0.07
C VAL A 242 2.80 -4.29 1.31
N GLY A 243 2.96 -5.16 2.30
CA GLY A 243 3.21 -4.76 3.68
C GLY A 243 2.77 -5.80 4.69
N ASP A 244 2.64 -5.34 5.93
CA ASP A 244 2.17 -6.10 7.08
C ASP A 244 1.26 -5.23 7.94
N LYS A 245 1.01 -5.66 9.18
CA LYS A 245 0.17 -4.94 10.14
C LYS A 245 0.75 -3.58 10.58
N ASP A 246 2.06 -3.36 10.41
CA ASP A 246 2.72 -2.13 10.86
C ASP A 246 2.74 -1.07 9.74
N ALA A 247 2.97 -1.49 8.49
CA ALA A 247 3.02 -0.57 7.35
C ALA A 247 2.66 -1.26 6.03
N PHE A 248 2.02 -0.52 5.13
CA PHE A 248 1.79 -0.98 3.76
C PHE A 248 2.01 0.13 2.72
N TYR A 249 2.31 -0.32 1.51
CA TYR A 249 2.56 0.49 0.33
C TYR A 249 1.63 0.05 -0.79
N PHE A 250 1.22 1.02 -1.59
CA PHE A 250 0.25 0.86 -2.66
C PHE A 250 0.78 1.54 -3.92
N LEU A 251 1.27 0.71 -4.85
CA LEU A 251 1.61 1.15 -6.19
C LEU A 251 0.42 0.95 -7.11
N ARG A 252 0.09 1.97 -7.90
CA ARG A 252 -0.93 1.83 -8.94
C ARG A 252 -0.74 2.75 -10.11
N GLN A 253 -1.32 2.36 -11.22
CA GLN A 253 -1.42 3.21 -12.39
C GLN A 253 -2.55 4.23 -12.21
N LEU A 254 -2.34 5.42 -12.76
CA LEU A 254 -3.36 6.46 -12.78
C LEU A 254 -4.21 6.38 -14.05
N GLN A 255 -3.59 6.04 -15.18
CA GLN A 255 -4.25 5.76 -16.46
C GLN A 255 -4.08 4.29 -16.87
N SER A 256 -4.99 3.76 -17.69
CA SER A 256 -5.06 2.33 -18.03
C SER A 256 -4.07 1.85 -19.10
N SER A 257 -3.47 2.76 -19.85
CA SER A 257 -2.70 2.42 -21.07
C SER A 257 -1.20 2.26 -20.86
N GLU A 258 -0.68 2.56 -19.68
CA GLU A 258 0.76 2.54 -19.42
C GLU A 258 1.12 1.48 -18.38
N GLY A 259 2.41 1.17 -18.23
CA GLY A 259 2.95 0.29 -17.18
C GLY A 259 3.26 1.00 -15.86
N GLN A 260 3.52 2.30 -15.89
CA GLN A 260 4.07 3.08 -14.80
C GLN A 260 3.08 3.33 -13.65
N LYS A 261 3.55 3.11 -12.41
CA LYS A 261 2.76 3.29 -11.20
C LYS A 261 3.27 4.45 -10.34
N VAL A 262 2.37 5.02 -9.55
CA VAL A 262 2.72 5.97 -8.48
C VAL A 262 2.64 5.28 -7.12
N LEU A 263 3.50 5.71 -6.21
CA LEU A 263 3.56 5.21 -4.85
C LEU A 263 2.61 5.98 -3.93
N SER A 264 1.95 5.24 -3.05
CA SER A 264 1.24 5.72 -1.88
C SER A 264 1.45 4.71 -0.75
N GLY A 265 1.09 5.04 0.48
CA GLY A 265 1.33 4.13 1.60
C GLY A 265 1.25 4.83 2.94
N CYS A 266 1.19 4.06 4.01
CA CYS A 266 1.15 4.59 5.36
C CYS A 266 1.47 3.52 6.40
N GLY A 267 1.74 3.95 7.62
CA GLY A 267 1.94 3.08 8.77
C GLY A 267 3.02 3.59 9.69
N LEU A 268 3.72 2.65 10.33
CA LEU A 268 4.83 2.91 11.24
C LEU A 268 6.16 2.81 10.50
N TYR A 269 7.08 3.74 10.80
CA TYR A 269 8.49 3.62 10.42
C TYR A 269 9.33 3.12 11.60
N SER A 270 10.51 2.57 11.33
CA SER A 270 11.48 2.21 12.37
C SER A 270 12.09 3.49 12.95
N GLU A 271 11.77 3.80 14.20
CA GLU A 271 12.09 5.09 14.80
C GLU A 271 13.58 5.21 15.21
N SER A 272 14.11 6.43 15.05
CA SER A 272 15.42 6.83 15.64
C SER A 272 15.26 7.80 16.83
N LEU A 273 14.03 8.27 17.05
CA LEU A 273 13.64 9.18 18.12
C LEU A 273 12.52 8.53 18.94
N LEU A 274 12.42 8.86 20.23
CA LEU A 274 11.41 8.28 21.12
C LEU A 274 9.98 8.59 20.62
N PRO A 275 9.11 7.57 20.43
CA PRO A 275 7.78 7.75 19.87
C PRO A 275 6.71 7.93 20.98
N ASP A 276 7.01 8.68 22.04
CA ASP A 276 6.15 8.82 23.22
C ASP A 276 5.06 9.88 23.05
N VAL A 277 5.46 11.14 22.85
CA VAL A 277 4.56 12.27 22.60
C VAL A 277 4.10 12.28 21.16
N ILE A 278 5.05 12.00 20.24
CA ILE A 278 4.83 12.01 18.80
C ILE A 278 5.00 10.59 18.26
N PRO A 279 3.96 10.00 17.66
CA PRO A 279 4.07 8.65 17.15
C PRO A 279 4.92 8.58 15.87
N ASN A 280 5.48 7.41 15.59
CA ASN A 280 6.32 7.12 14.44
C ASN A 280 5.52 6.85 13.14
N TRP A 281 4.58 7.73 12.82
CA TRP A 281 3.72 7.60 11.64
C TRP A 281 4.32 8.19 10.38
N PHE A 282 4.05 7.57 9.24
CA PHE A 282 4.24 8.20 7.93
C PHE A 282 2.98 8.06 7.06
N LEU A 283 2.81 9.03 6.14
CA LEU A 283 1.77 9.01 5.12
C LEU A 283 2.34 9.49 3.78
N MET A 284 2.40 8.59 2.82
CA MET A 284 2.72 8.83 1.42
C MET A 284 1.44 9.15 0.65
N THR A 285 1.29 10.40 0.25
CA THR A 285 0.05 10.94 -0.33
C THR A 285 0.35 12.15 -1.21
N THR A 286 -0.46 12.39 -2.24
CA THR A 286 -0.34 13.60 -3.04
C THR A 286 -1.01 14.77 -2.31
N LEU A 287 -0.24 15.81 -2.00
CA LEU A 287 -0.76 17.02 -1.37
C LEU A 287 -1.21 18.06 -2.40
N THR A 288 -2.48 18.46 -2.34
CA THR A 288 -3.05 19.50 -3.22
C THR A 288 -4.37 20.07 -2.69
N LYS A 289 -4.48 21.40 -2.61
CA LYS A 289 -5.75 22.11 -2.32
C LYS A 289 -6.47 22.57 -3.60
N ASN A 290 -5.96 22.21 -4.78
CA ASN A 290 -6.48 22.70 -6.04
C ASN A 290 -7.90 22.19 -6.32
N ASN A 291 -8.66 23.03 -7.03
CA ASN A 291 -9.98 22.68 -7.54
C ASN A 291 -9.91 21.76 -8.77
N ALA A 292 -11.05 21.19 -9.15
CA ALA A 292 -11.14 20.20 -10.21
C ALA A 292 -10.73 20.72 -11.58
N ALA A 293 -10.91 22.02 -11.87
CA ALA A 293 -10.53 22.65 -13.14
C ALA A 293 -9.01 22.77 -13.33
N THR A 294 -8.25 22.76 -12.23
CA THR A 294 -6.82 23.07 -12.27
C THR A 294 -6.06 21.89 -12.89
N GLY A 295 -5.29 22.15 -13.95
CA GLY A 295 -4.38 21.15 -14.50
C GLY A 295 -3.28 20.80 -13.50
N LEU A 296 -3.14 19.51 -13.17
CA LEU A 296 -2.14 19.00 -12.23
C LEU A 296 -1.16 18.06 -12.93
N ASN A 297 0.12 18.32 -12.68
CA ASN A 297 1.21 17.38 -12.87
C ASN A 297 1.65 16.90 -11.49
N LEU A 298 1.44 15.62 -11.18
CA LEU A 298 1.72 15.07 -9.85
C LEU A 298 3.22 15.10 -9.57
N VAL A 299 4.08 15.05 -10.59
CA VAL A 299 5.53 15.18 -10.36
C VAL A 299 5.96 16.55 -9.83
N ASN A 300 5.07 17.55 -9.88
CA ASN A 300 5.34 18.90 -9.37
C ASN A 300 4.66 19.16 -8.02
N LEU A 301 4.01 18.15 -7.42
CA LEU A 301 3.30 18.25 -6.15
C LEU A 301 4.05 17.48 -5.07
N GLU A 302 3.99 17.98 -3.85
CA GLU A 302 4.52 17.28 -2.68
C GLU A 302 3.81 15.92 -2.53
N GLY A 303 4.60 14.86 -2.37
CA GLY A 303 4.15 13.48 -2.30
C GLY A 303 3.38 12.98 -3.53
N GLY A 304 3.53 13.64 -4.69
CA GLY A 304 2.91 13.19 -5.92
C GLY A 304 3.46 11.85 -6.44
N ASN A 305 4.72 11.52 -6.13
CA ASN A 305 5.28 10.18 -6.33
C ASN A 305 6.48 9.98 -5.37
N PRO A 306 6.23 9.62 -4.10
CA PRO A 306 7.25 9.57 -3.05
C PRO A 306 8.44 8.69 -3.42
N LEU A 307 9.63 9.03 -2.89
CA LEU A 307 10.88 8.28 -3.05
C LEU A 307 11.45 8.19 -4.47
N THR A 308 10.91 8.97 -5.41
CA THR A 308 11.34 8.92 -6.82
C THR A 308 11.07 10.24 -7.55
N THR A 309 11.32 10.27 -8.85
CA THR A 309 10.98 11.33 -9.81
C THR A 309 11.79 12.62 -9.66
N ASN A 310 11.60 13.38 -8.59
CA ASN A 310 12.37 14.60 -8.29
C ASN A 310 12.21 14.99 -6.81
N VAL A 311 12.94 16.02 -6.39
CA VAL A 311 12.97 16.50 -5.00
C VAL A 311 11.60 16.90 -4.41
N THR A 312 10.68 17.38 -5.24
CA THR A 312 9.34 17.83 -4.80
C THR A 312 8.40 16.63 -4.67
N ALA A 313 8.31 15.79 -5.70
CA ALA A 313 7.43 14.62 -5.71
C ALA A 313 7.86 13.52 -4.73
N SER A 314 9.16 13.43 -4.45
CA SER A 314 9.77 12.38 -3.62
C SER A 314 9.49 12.52 -2.11
N THR A 315 8.64 13.45 -1.70
CA THR A 315 8.33 13.72 -0.29
C THR A 315 7.19 12.87 0.25
N PHE A 316 7.05 12.83 1.58
CA PHE A 316 5.90 12.24 2.27
C PHE A 316 5.76 12.89 3.65
N LEU A 317 4.67 12.60 4.36
CA LEU A 317 4.35 13.29 5.61
C LEU A 317 4.71 12.43 6.81
N ALA A 318 5.14 13.10 7.87
CA ALA A 318 5.19 12.54 9.22
C ALA A 318 4.69 13.61 10.21
N PRO A 319 4.25 13.24 11.42
CA PRO A 319 4.04 14.21 12.48
C PRO A 319 5.34 14.98 12.75
N GLU A 320 5.28 16.31 12.93
CA GLU A 320 6.45 17.08 13.35
C GLU A 320 6.91 16.60 14.73
N TYR A 321 8.21 16.35 14.88
CA TYR A 321 8.73 15.83 16.13
C TYR A 321 8.87 16.94 17.16
N SER A 322 8.29 16.73 18.34
CA SER A 322 8.44 17.61 19.49
C SER A 322 8.30 16.79 20.77
N PRO A 323 9.25 16.88 21.70
CA PRO A 323 9.19 16.14 22.97
C PRO A 323 8.16 16.72 23.95
N THR A 324 7.53 17.86 23.63
CA THR A 324 6.65 18.57 24.57
C THR A 324 5.31 18.98 23.98
N VAL A 325 5.19 19.13 22.65
CA VAL A 325 3.97 19.62 22.00
C VAL A 325 3.50 18.61 20.97
N LYS A 326 2.37 17.98 21.24
CA LYS A 326 1.82 16.92 20.38
C LYS A 326 1.12 17.44 19.12
N PHE A 327 0.38 18.53 19.24
CA PHE A 327 -0.47 19.08 18.18
C PHE A 327 0.26 20.16 17.41
N ILE A 328 1.08 19.74 16.45
CA ILE A 328 1.82 20.61 15.53
C ILE A 328 1.45 20.20 14.11
N ASN A 329 1.42 21.18 13.20
CA ASN A 329 1.35 20.87 11.77
C ASN A 329 2.34 19.79 11.39
N HIS A 330 1.90 18.91 10.49
CA HIS A 330 2.74 17.86 9.97
C HIS A 330 3.98 18.42 9.26
N THR A 331 4.97 17.56 9.05
CA THR A 331 6.23 17.90 8.41
C THR A 331 6.43 17.11 7.12
N ILE A 332 7.12 17.72 6.17
CA ILE A 332 7.40 17.14 4.87
C ILE A 332 8.78 16.49 4.93
N CYS A 333 8.78 15.16 4.89
CA CYS A 333 9.97 14.32 4.99
C CYS A 333 10.53 13.95 3.60
N ARG A 334 11.81 13.60 3.59
CA ARG A 334 12.54 13.12 2.40
C ARG A 334 13.35 11.89 2.73
N GLY A 335 13.24 10.87 1.87
CA GLY A 335 14.13 9.71 1.93
C GLY A 335 15.58 10.10 1.63
N ILE A 336 16.52 9.50 2.34
CA ILE A 336 17.95 9.51 2.02
C ILE A 336 18.16 8.42 0.97
N ILE A 337 18.10 8.83 -0.29
CA ILE A 337 18.22 7.96 -1.47
C ILE A 337 19.35 8.46 -2.38
N GLN A 338 19.92 7.55 -3.17
CA GLN A 338 21.07 7.85 -4.03
C GLN A 338 20.73 8.85 -5.15
N ASP A 339 19.55 8.67 -5.76
CA ASP A 339 18.98 9.59 -6.74
C ASP A 339 17.45 9.44 -6.76
N TYR A 340 16.77 10.22 -7.61
CA TYR A 340 15.33 10.13 -7.84
C TYR A 340 14.95 9.17 -8.99
N ASN A 341 15.86 8.28 -9.39
CA ASN A 341 15.71 7.36 -10.53
C ASN A 341 15.83 5.89 -10.07
N THR A 342 15.27 5.57 -8.90
CA THR A 342 15.17 4.20 -8.37
C THR A 342 14.73 3.21 -9.44
N GLY A 343 15.52 2.16 -9.61
CA GLY A 343 15.29 1.09 -10.56
C GLY A 343 15.49 1.45 -12.03
N TRP A 344 16.03 2.64 -12.32
CA TRP A 344 16.34 3.11 -13.66
C TRP A 344 17.81 3.48 -13.85
N SER A 345 18.43 4.13 -12.86
CA SER A 345 19.80 4.65 -12.97
C SER A 345 20.87 3.56 -13.04
N ASN A 346 20.56 2.35 -12.57
CA ASN A 346 21.46 1.20 -12.58
C ASN A 346 22.78 1.45 -11.83
N ILE A 347 22.75 2.26 -10.77
CA ILE A 347 23.94 2.64 -10.00
C ILE A 347 24.62 1.47 -9.29
N PHE A 348 23.88 0.39 -8.99
CA PHE A 348 24.42 -0.85 -8.44
C PHE A 348 24.37 -1.94 -9.52
N SER A 349 25.11 -1.74 -10.62
CA SER A 349 25.09 -2.57 -11.83
C SER A 349 25.68 -3.98 -11.70
N GLY A 350 25.97 -4.45 -10.47
CA GLY A 350 26.42 -5.81 -10.21
C GLY A 350 25.32 -6.85 -10.43
N ASN A 351 25.69 -8.12 -10.34
CA ASN A 351 24.75 -9.25 -10.49
C ASN A 351 23.88 -9.49 -9.26
N SER A 352 24.21 -8.89 -8.11
CA SER A 352 23.46 -9.00 -6.87
C SER A 352 22.32 -7.98 -6.81
N VAL A 353 21.28 -8.30 -6.02
CA VAL A 353 20.20 -7.35 -5.73
C VAL A 353 20.74 -6.17 -4.91
N GLY A 354 20.75 -5.00 -5.52
CA GLY A 354 21.09 -3.71 -4.93
C GLY A 354 19.88 -3.04 -4.29
N ALA A 355 19.28 -3.71 -3.30
CA ALA A 355 18.20 -3.17 -2.49
C ALA A 355 18.78 -2.39 -1.31
N LEU A 356 18.50 -1.08 -1.23
CA LEU A 356 18.99 -0.20 -0.17
C LEU A 356 17.82 0.25 0.72
N GLU A 357 17.94 0.01 2.03
CA GLU A 357 16.97 0.52 3.02
C GLU A 357 16.89 2.04 2.96
N ILE A 358 15.72 2.61 3.19
CA ILE A 358 15.48 4.04 3.03
C ILE A 358 15.31 4.71 4.40
N PRO A 359 16.40 5.20 5.02
CA PRO A 359 16.29 6.15 6.11
C PRO A 359 15.78 7.49 5.59
N PHE A 360 15.24 8.34 6.46
CA PHE A 360 14.68 9.63 6.04
C PHE A 360 14.85 10.72 7.09
N THR A 361 14.81 11.96 6.60
CA THR A 361 14.90 13.17 7.43
C THR A 361 13.65 14.02 7.33
N ALA A 362 13.37 14.77 8.39
CA ALA A 362 12.50 15.94 8.36
C ALA A 362 13.28 17.18 7.84
N PRO A 363 12.65 18.36 7.67
CA PRO A 363 13.36 19.61 7.44
C PRO A 363 14.47 19.84 8.48
N ASN A 364 15.51 20.60 8.12
CA ASN A 364 16.74 20.77 8.91
C ASN A 364 17.58 19.50 9.13
N THR A 365 17.42 18.49 8.28
CA THR A 365 18.26 17.27 8.23
C THR A 365 18.24 16.43 9.51
N VAL A 366 17.17 16.52 10.31
CA VAL A 366 16.97 15.67 11.48
C VAL A 366 16.58 14.26 11.04
N LEU A 367 17.40 13.27 11.37
CA LEU A 367 17.09 11.86 11.13
C LEU A 367 15.84 11.45 11.94
N ARG A 368 14.87 10.83 11.26
CA ARG A 368 13.61 10.39 11.89
C ARG A 368 13.58 8.87 12.09
N GLY A 369 14.15 8.13 11.15
CA GLY A 369 14.13 6.67 11.17
C GLY A 369 14.29 6.09 9.77
N SER A 370 13.82 4.87 9.59
CA SER A 370 13.79 4.19 8.28
C SER A 370 12.44 3.60 7.93
N LEU A 371 12.13 3.60 6.65
CA LEU A 371 10.90 3.03 6.11
C LEU A 371 10.98 1.50 6.15
N LYS A 372 9.93 0.86 6.65
CA LYS A 372 9.83 -0.61 6.68
C LYS A 372 9.56 -1.14 5.28
N HIS A 373 10.07 -2.33 4.97
CA HIS A 373 9.76 -3.15 3.79
C HIS A 373 10.11 -2.59 2.41
N ILE A 374 10.08 -1.28 2.17
CA ILE A 374 10.40 -0.65 0.89
C ILE A 374 11.88 -0.28 0.80
N TYR A 375 12.50 -0.60 -0.33
CA TYR A 375 13.92 -0.41 -0.59
C TYR A 375 14.11 0.32 -1.91
N TYR A 376 15.10 1.21 -1.92
CA TYR A 376 15.57 1.83 -3.15
C TYR A 376 16.21 0.75 -4.02
N ALA A 377 15.88 0.78 -5.31
CA ALA A 377 16.41 -0.16 -6.29
C ALA A 377 17.61 0.42 -7.03
N GLY A 378 18.80 -0.11 -6.77
CA GLY A 378 19.99 0.30 -7.53
C GLY A 378 20.17 -0.41 -8.86
N ASN A 379 19.52 -1.54 -9.12
CA ASN A 379 19.57 -2.25 -10.40
C ASN A 379 18.44 -1.80 -11.32
N LYS A 380 18.69 -1.74 -12.62
CA LYS A 380 17.64 -1.52 -13.63
C LYS A 380 17.09 -2.85 -14.14
N LEU A 381 15.83 -3.16 -13.81
CA LEU A 381 15.16 -4.38 -14.28
C LEU A 381 14.16 -4.14 -15.42
N GLY A 382 13.53 -2.96 -15.49
CA GLY A 382 12.62 -2.61 -16.59
C GLY A 382 11.28 -3.37 -16.64
N TYR A 383 10.96 -4.17 -15.63
CA TYR A 383 9.65 -4.83 -15.54
C TYR A 383 8.53 -3.84 -15.22
N GLU A 384 7.39 -3.99 -15.89
CA GLU A 384 6.19 -3.17 -15.62
C GLU A 384 5.25 -3.78 -14.58
N ASN A 385 5.31 -5.11 -14.43
CA ASN A 385 4.45 -5.86 -13.54
C ASN A 385 5.26 -6.37 -12.34
N THR A 386 4.57 -6.66 -11.24
CA THR A 386 5.15 -7.25 -10.02
C THR A 386 5.96 -8.49 -10.36
N GLN A 387 7.21 -8.58 -9.90
CA GLN A 387 8.07 -9.75 -10.08
C GLN A 387 8.62 -10.24 -8.74
N PRO A 388 8.40 -11.51 -8.36
CA PRO A 388 9.10 -12.13 -7.23
C PRO A 388 10.59 -12.29 -7.57
N ILE A 389 11.47 -11.94 -6.64
CA ILE A 389 12.92 -12.03 -6.81
C ILE A 389 13.52 -12.69 -5.58
N ILE A 390 14.47 -13.59 -5.81
CA ILE A 390 15.28 -14.18 -4.75
C ILE A 390 16.74 -13.78 -4.94
N SER A 391 17.41 -13.39 -3.86
CA SER A 391 18.84 -13.12 -3.83
C SER A 391 19.41 -13.82 -2.60
N ASP A 392 20.27 -14.82 -2.82
CA ASP A 392 20.73 -15.73 -1.78
C ASP A 392 19.54 -16.36 -1.03
N LYS A 393 19.30 -15.92 0.21
CA LYS A 393 18.14 -16.32 1.03
C LYS A 393 17.09 -15.23 1.14
N ALA A 394 17.36 -14.00 0.71
CA ALA A 394 16.42 -12.90 0.83
C ALA A 394 15.35 -12.97 -0.28
N MET A 395 14.09 -12.83 0.12
CA MET A 395 12.94 -12.74 -0.78
C MET A 395 12.56 -11.27 -0.96
N TYR A 396 12.34 -10.90 -2.22
CA TYR A 396 11.84 -9.58 -2.59
C TYR A 396 10.66 -9.73 -3.56
N ILE A 397 9.86 -8.67 -3.64
CA ILE A 397 9.17 -8.35 -4.90
C ILE A 397 9.77 -7.08 -5.48
N TRP A 398 9.85 -7.05 -6.81
CA TRP A 398 10.01 -5.84 -7.57
C TRP A 398 8.65 -5.36 -8.05
N ASP A 399 8.43 -4.05 -8.00
CA ASP A 399 7.35 -3.47 -8.78
C ASP A 399 7.76 -2.14 -9.42
N SER A 400 7.12 -1.84 -10.56
CA SER A 400 7.42 -0.67 -11.37
C SER A 400 6.95 0.61 -10.70
N THR A 401 7.69 1.68 -10.91
CA THR A 401 7.24 3.05 -10.62
C THR A 401 7.61 3.98 -11.75
N MET A 402 6.90 5.10 -11.86
CA MET A 402 7.30 6.18 -12.74
C MET A 402 8.57 6.86 -12.23
N VAL A 403 9.54 7.08 -13.12
CA VAL A 403 10.66 8.02 -12.93
C VAL A 403 10.65 8.99 -14.11
N LEU A 404 11.30 10.16 -14.00
CA LEU A 404 11.33 11.13 -15.10
C LEU A 404 11.96 10.57 -16.38
N SER A 405 12.92 9.67 -16.23
CA SER A 405 13.68 9.12 -17.35
C SER A 405 13.08 7.83 -17.94
N GLY A 406 11.94 7.32 -17.44
CA GLY A 406 11.35 6.07 -17.91
C GLY A 406 10.62 5.25 -16.84
N ILE A 407 10.80 3.94 -16.87
CA ILE A 407 10.18 2.99 -15.92
C ILE A 407 11.23 2.57 -14.90
N GLY A 408 11.09 3.05 -13.68
CA GLY A 408 11.89 2.65 -12.54
C GLY A 408 11.22 1.53 -11.75
N GLY A 409 11.66 1.33 -10.52
CA GLY A 409 11.00 0.40 -9.60
C GLY A 409 11.51 0.48 -8.18
N PHE A 410 10.85 -0.28 -7.32
CA PHE A 410 11.23 -0.48 -5.92
C PHE A 410 11.37 -1.98 -5.66
N TYR A 411 12.28 -2.31 -4.76
CA TYR A 411 12.26 -3.61 -4.10
C TYR A 411 11.39 -3.52 -2.84
N PHE A 412 10.63 -4.56 -2.55
CA PHE A 412 10.03 -4.77 -1.24
C PHE A 412 10.58 -6.06 -0.64
N TYR A 413 11.22 -5.96 0.51
CA TYR A 413 11.75 -7.09 1.23
C TYR A 413 10.63 -7.86 1.93
N LEU A 414 10.60 -9.17 1.75
CA LEU A 414 9.55 -10.05 2.27
C LEU A 414 10.02 -10.97 3.42
N GLY A 415 11.30 -10.88 3.80
CA GLY A 415 11.95 -11.81 4.72
C GLY A 415 12.91 -12.77 3.99
N SER A 416 13.37 -13.80 4.70
CA SER A 416 14.26 -14.83 4.15
C SER A 416 13.57 -16.17 3.92
N LEU A 417 13.92 -16.84 2.83
CA LEU A 417 13.61 -18.23 2.56
C LEU A 417 14.65 -19.09 3.31
N GLU A 418 14.23 -19.74 4.39
CA GLU A 418 15.07 -20.69 5.13
C GLU A 418 15.12 -22.06 4.45
#